data_AF-A0AAU0ZZ36-F1
#
_entry.id   AF-A0AAU0ZZ36-F1
#
_cell.length_a   1.000
_cell.length_b   1.000
_cell.length_c   1.000
_cell.angle_alpha   90.00
_cell.angle_beta   90.00
_cell.angle_gamma   90.00
#
_symmetry.space_group_name_H-M   'P 1'
#
loop_
_entity.id
_entity.type
_entity.pdbx_description
1 polymer ?
#
loop_
_entity_poly.entity_id
_entity_poly.type
_entity_poly.pdbx_seq_one_letter_code
_entity_poly.pdbx_strand_id
1 'polypeptide(L)'
;MTTDDDNDLWATVDRLRAWLDDNNARPPQEALLLRMLKLSEEVGEVSQAVIGAVGQNPRKGVSHSWEDVESELCDVVVTALVALGTLTPDPRGALRAHVAAVAERSLGRSSPCGD
;
A
#
# COMPACT_ATOMS: atom_id res chain seq x y z
N MET A 1 -10.29 -6.68 -11.79
CA MET A 1 -9.61 -7.71 -10.99
C MET A 1 -10.57 -8.87 -10.84
N THR A 2 -10.31 -9.94 -11.55
CA THR A 2 -11.06 -11.19 -11.39
C THR A 2 -10.68 -11.83 -10.04
N THR A 3 -11.46 -12.81 -9.59
CA THR A 3 -11.12 -13.55 -8.36
C THR A 3 -9.76 -14.25 -8.46
N ASP A 4 -9.35 -14.63 -9.67
CA ASP A 4 -8.04 -15.22 -9.95
C ASP A 4 -6.91 -14.21 -9.81
N ASP A 5 -7.07 -12.98 -10.34
CA ASP A 5 -6.06 -11.92 -10.17
C ASP A 5 -5.84 -11.55 -8.68
N ASP A 6 -6.93 -11.55 -7.90
CA ASP A 6 -6.85 -11.31 -6.44
C ASP A 6 -6.16 -12.47 -5.72
N ASN A 7 -6.42 -13.71 -6.13
CA ASN A 7 -5.68 -14.87 -5.59
C ASN A 7 -4.18 -14.76 -5.87
N ASP A 8 -3.79 -14.40 -7.09
CA ASP A 8 -2.39 -14.30 -7.52
C ASP A 8 -1.63 -13.18 -6.80
N LEU A 9 -2.30 -12.04 -6.58
CA LEU A 9 -1.75 -10.94 -5.77
C LEU A 9 -1.43 -11.41 -4.35
N TRP A 10 -2.41 -11.98 -3.65
CA TRP A 10 -2.23 -12.41 -2.26
C TRP A 10 -1.22 -13.56 -2.13
N ALA A 11 -1.21 -14.51 -3.06
CA ALA A 11 -0.18 -15.55 -3.10
C ALA A 11 1.23 -14.97 -3.28
N THR A 12 1.36 -13.85 -4.00
CA THR A 12 2.64 -13.15 -4.15
C THR A 12 3.03 -12.38 -2.89
N VAL A 13 2.09 -11.67 -2.26
CA VAL A 13 2.31 -10.99 -0.97
C VAL A 13 2.73 -11.98 0.12
N ASP A 14 2.09 -13.14 0.20
CA ASP A 14 2.44 -14.18 1.17
C ASP A 14 3.86 -14.71 0.95
N ARG A 15 4.27 -14.92 -0.31
CA ARG A 15 5.65 -15.31 -0.64
C ARG A 15 6.67 -14.24 -0.25
N LEU A 16 6.38 -12.96 -0.52
CA LEU A 16 7.26 -11.85 -0.12
C LEU A 16 7.39 -11.75 1.40
N ARG A 17 6.27 -11.89 2.11
CA ARG A 17 6.27 -11.90 3.58
C ARG A 17 7.10 -13.07 4.11
N ALA A 18 6.85 -14.29 3.62
CA ALA A 18 7.60 -15.47 4.05
C ALA A 18 9.10 -15.30 3.81
N TRP A 19 9.50 -14.81 2.63
CA TRP A 19 10.90 -14.52 2.34
C TRP A 19 11.50 -13.50 3.32
N LEU A 20 10.77 -12.43 3.67
CA LEU A 20 11.25 -11.45 4.64
C LEU A 20 11.32 -12.02 6.07
N ASP A 21 10.42 -12.92 6.43
CA ASP A 21 10.42 -13.59 7.74
C ASP A 21 11.60 -14.58 7.83
N ASP A 22 11.89 -15.33 6.77
CA ASP A 22 13.05 -16.23 6.67
C ASP A 22 14.39 -15.48 6.77
N ASN A 23 14.43 -14.22 6.31
CA ASN A 23 15.61 -13.37 6.37
C ASN A 23 15.66 -12.46 7.61
N ASN A 24 14.72 -12.61 8.55
CA ASN A 24 14.67 -11.80 9.76
C ASN A 24 15.03 -12.61 11.01
N ALA A 25 16.17 -12.28 11.62
CA ALA A 25 16.61 -12.88 12.88
C ALA A 25 15.93 -12.30 14.14
N ARG A 26 15.01 -11.33 13.98
CA ARG A 26 14.40 -10.59 15.10
C ARG A 26 13.09 -11.23 15.57
N PRO A 27 12.67 -10.99 16.82
CA PRO A 27 11.35 -11.42 17.31
C PRO A 27 10.18 -10.90 16.46
N PRO A 28 9.03 -11.60 16.42
CA PRO A 28 7.87 -11.22 15.59
C PRO A 28 7.36 -9.79 15.84
N GLN A 29 7.35 -9.35 17.10
CA GLN A 29 6.92 -8.01 17.47
C GLN A 29 7.80 -6.92 16.84
N GLU A 30 9.13 -7.14 16.84
CA GLU A 30 10.07 -6.21 16.21
C GLU A 30 9.94 -6.24 14.69
N ALA A 31 9.74 -7.42 14.10
CA ALA A 31 9.50 -7.55 12.66
C ALA A 31 8.31 -6.71 12.20
N LEU A 32 7.19 -6.77 12.94
CA LEU A 32 6.01 -5.96 12.68
C LEU A 32 6.31 -4.46 12.76
N LEU A 33 7.01 -4.01 13.81
CA LEU A 33 7.38 -2.60 13.95
C LEU A 33 8.26 -2.13 12.78
N LEU A 34 9.21 -2.95 12.34
CA LEU A 34 10.05 -2.62 11.18
C LEU A 34 9.24 -2.53 9.88
N ARG A 35 8.19 -3.35 9.69
CA ARG A 35 7.31 -3.20 8.52
C ARG A 35 6.49 -1.91 8.55
N MET A 36 6.06 -1.47 9.74
CA MET A 36 5.39 -0.18 9.90
C MET A 36 6.34 1.00 9.63
N LEU A 37 7.62 0.87 10.00
CA LEU A 37 8.64 1.87 9.66
C LEU A 37 8.92 1.89 8.15
N LYS A 38 9.04 0.73 7.50
CA LYS A 38 9.22 0.63 6.05
C LYS A 38 8.05 1.28 5.30
N LEU A 39 6.82 1.09 5.76
CA LEU A 39 5.65 1.79 5.18
C LEU A 39 5.79 3.32 5.25
N SER A 40 6.33 3.85 6.34
CA SER A 40 6.56 5.30 6.47
C SER A 40 7.69 5.79 5.56
N GLU A 41 8.70 4.96 5.30
CA GLU A 41 9.76 5.22 4.33
C GLU A 41 9.19 5.35 2.91
N GLU A 42 8.37 4.39 2.44
CA GLU A 42 7.83 4.43 1.07
C GLU A 42 6.91 5.66 0.85
N VAL A 43 6.14 6.07 1.87
CA VAL A 43 5.35 7.31 1.80
C VAL A 43 6.24 8.56 1.65
N GLY A 44 7.43 8.52 2.25
CA GLY A 44 8.47 9.54 2.07
C GLY A 44 9.01 9.56 0.64
N GLU A 45 9.23 8.38 0.04
CA GLU A 45 9.69 8.23 -1.35
C GLU A 45 8.64 8.75 -2.35
N VAL A 46 7.34 8.44 -2.16
CA VAL A 46 6.24 9.07 -2.91
C VAL A 46 6.31 10.61 -2.82
N SER A 47 6.51 11.13 -1.61
CA SER A 47 6.60 12.58 -1.39
C SER A 47 7.78 13.19 -2.14
N GLN A 48 8.93 12.51 -2.14
CA GLN A 48 10.12 12.91 -2.88
C GLN A 48 9.88 12.90 -4.40
N ALA A 49 9.27 11.83 -4.93
CA ALA A 49 8.94 11.69 -6.33
C ALA A 49 7.99 12.80 -6.80
N VAL A 50 6.94 13.11 -6.01
CA VAL A 50 6.00 14.21 -6.32
C VAL A 50 6.71 15.56 -6.35
N ILE A 51 7.56 15.86 -5.37
CA ILE A 51 8.34 17.11 -5.35
C ILE A 51 9.23 17.19 -6.61
N GLY A 52 9.82 16.07 -7.01
CA GLY A 52 10.64 15.94 -8.21
C GLY A 52 9.83 16.13 -9.50
N ALA A 53 8.63 15.56 -9.59
CA ALA A 53 7.76 15.61 -10.77
C ALA A 53 7.13 16.98 -10.98
N VAL A 54 6.72 17.65 -9.90
CA VAL A 54 6.20 19.03 -9.97
C VAL A 54 7.32 20.03 -10.29
N GLY A 55 8.59 19.67 -10.03
CA GLY A 55 9.73 20.57 -10.22
C GLY A 55 9.76 21.71 -9.21
N GLN A 56 9.20 21.51 -8.01
CA GLN A 56 9.08 22.54 -6.97
C GLN A 56 10.43 23.13 -6.53
N ASN A 57 11.55 22.44 -6.76
CA ASN A 57 12.87 22.93 -6.39
C ASN A 57 13.48 23.79 -7.50
N PRO A 58 13.61 25.13 -7.32
CA PRO A 58 14.12 26.03 -8.35
C PRO A 58 15.58 25.77 -8.73
N ARG A 59 16.34 25.04 -7.89
CA ARG A 59 17.75 24.69 -8.14
C ARG A 59 17.93 23.39 -8.91
N LYS A 60 16.90 22.53 -8.97
CA LYS A 60 16.99 21.20 -9.61
C LYS A 60 16.00 20.99 -10.76
N GLY A 61 14.95 21.82 -10.88
CA GLY A 61 13.93 21.62 -11.91
C GLY A 61 13.18 20.30 -11.71
N VAL A 62 12.60 19.77 -12.80
CA VAL A 62 11.95 18.45 -12.81
C VAL A 62 13.03 17.37 -12.72
N SER A 63 13.00 16.57 -11.66
CA SER A 63 13.98 15.49 -11.42
C SER A 63 13.38 14.09 -11.46
N HIS A 64 12.06 13.99 -11.40
CA HIS A 64 11.30 12.75 -11.48
C HIS A 64 10.15 12.94 -12.48
N SER A 65 9.59 11.84 -12.93
CA SER A 65 8.39 11.75 -13.74
C SER A 65 7.18 11.39 -12.88
N TRP A 66 5.98 11.49 -13.45
CA TRP A 66 4.79 10.95 -12.80
C TRP A 66 4.75 9.41 -12.82
N GLU A 67 5.52 8.76 -13.71
CA GLU A 67 5.71 7.31 -13.70
C GLU A 67 6.51 6.87 -12.46
N ASP A 68 7.48 7.69 -12.03
CA ASP A 68 8.20 7.43 -10.77
C ASP A 68 7.23 7.52 -9.58
N VAL A 69 6.32 8.51 -9.56
CA VAL A 69 5.29 8.60 -8.51
C VAL A 69 4.37 7.37 -8.50
N GLU A 70 3.99 6.87 -9.67
CA GLU A 70 3.20 5.63 -9.78
C GLU A 70 3.95 4.43 -9.19
N SER A 71 5.24 4.27 -9.52
CA SER A 71 6.08 3.21 -8.96
C SER A 71 6.14 3.28 -7.44
N GLU A 72 6.39 4.47 -6.87
CA GLU A 72 6.46 4.63 -5.42
C GLU A 72 5.12 4.34 -4.73
N LEU A 73 3.99 4.65 -5.39
CA LEU A 73 2.67 4.29 -4.89
C LEU A 73 2.46 2.77 -4.89
N CYS A 74 2.97 2.06 -5.91
CA CYS A 74 2.96 0.60 -5.91
C CYS A 74 3.78 0.03 -4.75
N ASP A 75 4.94 0.60 -4.45
CA ASP A 75 5.78 0.18 -3.32
C ASP A 75 5.10 0.40 -1.97
N VAL A 76 4.40 1.53 -1.79
CA VAL A 76 3.53 1.76 -0.62
C VAL A 76 2.45 0.68 -0.51
N VAL A 77 1.77 0.35 -1.61
CA VAL A 77 0.69 -0.64 -1.61
C VAL A 77 1.23 -2.02 -1.23
N VAL A 78 2.31 -2.48 -1.89
CA VAL A 78 2.92 -3.78 -1.58
C VAL A 78 3.40 -3.82 -0.13
N THR A 79 4.08 -2.77 0.34
CA THR A 79 4.57 -2.68 1.72
C THR A 79 3.43 -2.70 2.74
N ALA A 80 2.33 -2.01 2.46
CA ALA A 80 1.13 -2.03 3.31
C ALA A 80 0.48 -3.41 3.37
N LEU A 81 0.38 -4.12 2.24
CA LEU A 81 -0.18 -5.48 2.19
C LEU A 81 0.68 -6.47 2.99
N VAL A 82 2.00 -6.38 2.87
CA VAL A 82 2.93 -7.20 3.66
C VAL A 82 2.79 -6.88 5.16
N ALA A 83 2.77 -5.60 5.55
CA ALA A 83 2.59 -5.21 6.94
C ALA A 83 1.24 -5.68 7.52
N LEU A 84 0.17 -5.61 6.73
CA LEU A 84 -1.15 -6.13 7.10
C LEU A 84 -1.09 -7.65 7.30
N GLY A 85 -0.45 -8.38 6.39
CA GLY A 85 -0.23 -9.83 6.52
C GLY A 85 0.57 -10.22 7.76
N THR A 86 1.54 -9.41 8.17
CA THR A 86 2.27 -9.61 9.44
C THR A 86 1.37 -9.34 10.66
N LEU A 87 0.46 -8.37 10.59
CA LEU A 87 -0.36 -7.92 11.72
C LEU A 87 -1.56 -8.86 12.01
N THR A 88 -2.20 -9.40 10.97
CA THR A 88 -3.44 -10.19 11.11
C THR A 88 -3.33 -11.55 10.41
N PRO A 89 -3.96 -12.60 10.96
CA PRO A 89 -4.02 -13.91 10.30
C PRO A 89 -4.92 -13.93 9.05
N ASP A 90 -5.81 -12.95 8.86
CA ASP A 90 -6.67 -12.83 7.66
C ASP A 90 -6.58 -11.42 7.04
N PRO A 91 -5.46 -11.10 6.36
CA PRO A 91 -5.25 -9.77 5.77
C PRO A 91 -6.18 -9.51 4.59
N ARG A 92 -6.48 -10.54 3.78
CA ARG A 92 -7.37 -10.44 2.62
C ARG A 92 -8.80 -10.16 3.02
N GLY A 93 -9.32 -10.88 4.02
CA GLY A 93 -10.65 -10.63 4.57
C GLY A 93 -10.75 -9.22 5.16
N ALA A 94 -9.74 -8.80 5.93
CA ALA A 94 -9.68 -7.47 6.53
C ALA A 94 -9.71 -6.35 5.47
N LEU A 95 -8.87 -6.43 4.44
CA LEU A 95 -8.82 -5.42 3.38
C LEU A 95 -10.16 -5.36 2.62
N ARG A 96 -10.68 -6.51 2.20
CA ARG A 96 -11.94 -6.60 1.47
C ARG A 96 -13.11 -6.01 2.25
N ALA A 97 -13.21 -6.35 3.54
CA ALA A 97 -14.24 -5.79 4.41
C ALA A 97 -14.09 -4.27 4.56
N HIS A 98 -12.86 -3.77 4.73
CA HIS A 98 -12.60 -2.35 4.85
C HIS A 98 -12.97 -1.58 3.56
N VAL A 99 -12.55 -2.07 2.39
CA VAL A 99 -12.88 -1.47 1.09
C VAL A 99 -14.40 -1.44 0.86
N ALA A 100 -15.11 -2.54 1.15
CA ALA A 100 -16.56 -2.59 1.03
C ALA A 100 -17.24 -1.54 1.93
N ALA A 101 -16.80 -1.41 3.18
CA ALA A 101 -17.34 -0.43 4.11
C ALA A 101 -17.05 1.02 3.68
N VAL A 102 -15.89 1.31 3.09
CA VAL A 102 -15.57 2.63 2.52
C VAL A 102 -16.45 2.91 1.31
N ALA A 103 -16.61 1.94 0.40
CA ALA A 103 -17.44 2.07 -0.79
C ALA A 103 -18.91 2.34 -0.43
N GLU A 104 -19.47 1.62 0.53
CA GLU A 104 -20.83 1.85 1.03
C GLU A 104 -21.01 3.28 1.56
N ARG A 105 -20.06 3.77 2.36
CA ARG A 105 -20.13 5.12 2.93
C ARG A 105 -20.00 6.23 1.88
N SER A 106 -19.12 6.05 0.90
CA SER A 106 -18.77 7.09 -0.07
C SER A 106 -19.64 7.07 -1.33
N LEU A 107 -20.10 5.89 -1.77
CA LEU A 107 -20.87 5.70 -3.00
C LEU A 107 -22.36 5.44 -2.74
N GLY A 108 -22.75 5.02 -1.52
CA GLY A 108 -24.11 4.62 -1.15
C GLY A 108 -25.08 5.74 -0.75
N ARG A 109 -24.81 7.00 -1.10
CA ARG A 109 -25.73 8.13 -0.87
C ARG A 109 -25.97 8.95 -2.14
N SER A 110 -26.55 8.32 -3.15
CA SER A 110 -27.39 9.06 -4.11
C SER A 110 -28.78 9.17 -3.49
N SER A 111 -29.07 10.28 -2.79
CA SER A 111 -30.44 10.54 -2.33
C SER A 111 -31.37 10.64 -3.56
N PRO A 112 -32.56 10.01 -3.53
CA PRO A 112 -33.56 10.22 -4.56
C PRO A 112 -34.02 11.68 -4.52
N CYS A 113 -34.08 12.29 -5.70
CA CYS A 113 -34.71 13.59 -5.91
C CYS A 113 -36.16 13.50 -5.40
N GLY A 114 -36.49 14.31 -4.40
CA GLY A 114 -37.85 14.42 -3.88
C GLY A 114 -38.69 15.33 -4.79
N ASP A 115 -39.91 14.86 -5.06
CA ASP A 115 -40.98 15.49 -5.86
C ASP A 115 -41.36 16.92 -5.44
#